data_AF-A0A947HRN9-F1
#
_entry.id   AF-A0A947HRN9-F1
#
_cell.length_a   1.000
_cell.length_b   1.000
_cell.length_c   1.000
_cell.angle_alpha   90.00
_cell.angle_beta   90.00
_cell.angle_gamma   90.00
#
_symmetry.space_group_name_H-M   'P 1'
#
loop_
_entity.id
_entity.type
_entity.pdbx_description
1 polymer ?
#
loop_
_entity_poly.entity_id
_entity_poly.type
_entity_poly.pdbx_seq_one_letter_code
_entity_poly.pdbx_strand_id
1 'polypeptide(L)' 'MPEIPWGPAEKEAYRLKVLSEFERLRVELPDIDPNDLMLIVASLHRPFGTGKRFLLRPLPGGGFVF' A
#
# COMPACT_ATOMS: atom_id res chain seq x y z
N MET A 1 -1.43 -18.29 -9.06
CA MET A 1 -2.73 -17.90 -8.47
C MET A 1 -3.43 -17.02 -9.49
N PRO A 2 -4.70 -17.27 -9.84
CA PRO A 2 -5.42 -16.42 -10.77
C PRO A 2 -5.58 -15.02 -10.18
N GLU A 3 -5.27 -13.99 -10.97
CA GLU A 3 -5.59 -12.61 -10.61
C GLU A 3 -7.11 -12.48 -10.56
N ILE A 4 -7.68 -12.08 -9.42
CA ILE A 4 -9.09 -11.75 -9.34
C ILE A 4 -9.22 -10.34 -9.94
N PRO A 5 -9.81 -10.18 -11.15
CA PRO A 5 -9.96 -8.87 -11.74
C PRO A 5 -10.98 -8.07 -10.91
N TRP A 6 -10.56 -6.92 -10.40
CA TRP A 6 -11.46 -6.02 -9.72
C TRP A 6 -12.43 -5.36 -10.69
N GLY A 7 -13.72 -5.41 -10.36
CA GLY A 7 -14.74 -4.57 -10.97
C GLY A 7 -14.53 -3.08 -10.67
N PRO A 8 -15.16 -2.18 -11.43
CA PRO A 8 -15.05 -0.73 -11.21
C PRO A 8 -15.44 -0.28 -9.78
N ALA A 9 -16.48 -0.88 -9.20
CA ALA A 9 -16.92 -0.57 -7.84
C ALA A 9 -15.91 -1.01 -6.77
N GLU A 10 -15.26 -2.16 -6.96
CA GLU A 10 -14.25 -2.68 -6.03
C GLU A 10 -12.96 -1.84 -6.08
N LYS A 11 -12.59 -1.37 -7.28
CA LYS A 11 -11.49 -0.40 -7.45
C LYS A 11 -11.76 0.89 -6.70
N GLU A 12 -12.97 1.43 -6.80
CA GLU A 12 -13.33 2.68 -6.13
C GLU A 12 -13.40 2.50 -4.60
N ALA A 13 -14.02 1.42 -4.13
CA ALA A 13 -14.07 1.11 -2.70
C ALA A 13 -12.66 0.96 -2.09
N TYR A 14 -11.74 0.30 -2.80
CA TYR A 14 -10.36 0.23 -2.37
C TYR A 14 -9.67 1.60 -2.37
N ARG A 15 -9.86 2.40 -3.43
CA ARG A 15 -9.27 3.74 -3.52
C ARG A 15 -9.70 4.59 -2.32
N LEU A 16 -10.99 4.61 -2.02
CA LEU A 16 -11.53 5.34 -0.87
C LEU A 16 -10.95 4.85 0.45
N LYS A 17 -10.81 3.52 0.60
CA LYS A 17 -10.22 2.91 1.81
C LYS A 17 -8.75 3.28 1.99
N VAL A 18 -7.95 3.25 0.92
CA VAL A 18 -6.54 3.66 0.96
C VAL A 18 -6.42 5.15 1.31
N LEU A 19 -7.25 6.00 0.71
CA LEU A 19 -7.23 7.44 0.99
C LEU A 19 -7.63 7.75 2.44
N SER A 20 -8.68 7.11 2.96
CA SER A 20 -9.11 7.34 4.34
C SER A 20 -8.04 6.93 5.35
N GLU A 21 -7.38 5.80 5.10
CA GLU A 21 -6.34 5.29 5.99
C GLU A 21 -5.04 6.11 5.88
N PHE A 22 -4.71 6.59 4.67
CA PHE A 22 -3.61 7.52 4.45
C PHE A 22 -3.80 8.83 5.23
N GLU A 23 -4.98 9.45 5.16
CA GLU A 23 -5.24 10.71 5.89
C GLU A 23 -5.15 10.51 7.40
N ARG A 24 -5.65 9.38 7.91
CA ARG A 24 -5.52 9.02 9.33
C ARG A 24 -4.05 8.86 9.74
N LEU A 25 -3.30 8.04 8.99
CA LEU A 25 -1.92 7.71 9.32
C LEU A 25 -0.95 8.88 9.09
N ARG A 26 -1.24 9.79 8.17
CA ARG A 26 -0.43 10.98 7.94
C ARG A 26 -0.39 11.89 9.18
N VAL A 27 -1.46 11.91 9.95
CA VAL A 27 -1.51 12.65 11.23
C VAL A 27 -0.75 11.90 12.32
N GLU A 28 -0.85 10.57 12.37
CA GLU A 28 -0.20 9.74 13.38
C GLU A 28 1.31 9.54 13.13
N LEU A 29 1.74 9.61 11.87
CA LEU A 29 3.10 9.35 11.40
C LEU A 29 3.62 10.53 10.56
N PRO A 30 3.76 11.73 11.15
CA PRO A 30 4.15 12.94 10.41
C PRO A 30 5.58 12.89 9.87
N ASP A 31 6.42 12.01 10.41
CA ASP A 31 7.83 11.85 10.04
C ASP A 31 8.06 10.95 8.82
N ILE A 32 7.02 10.25 8.34
CA ILE A 32 7.12 9.39 7.15
C ILE A 32 6.84 10.22 5.91
N ASP A 33 7.62 10.02 4.84
CA ASP A 33 7.34 10.64 3.55
C ASP A 33 5.92 10.27 3.06
N PRO A 34 5.10 11.23 2.64
CA PRO A 34 3.73 10.96 2.20
C PRO A 34 3.62 9.93 1.06
N ASN A 35 4.61 9.85 0.17
CA ASN A 35 4.60 8.87 -0.92
C ASN A 35 4.89 7.47 -0.39
N ASP A 36 5.86 7.35 0.50
CA ASP A 36 6.18 6.08 1.17
C ASP A 36 4.99 5.58 1.99
N LEU A 37 4.32 6.48 2.72
CA LEU A 37 3.12 6.15 3.47
C LEU A 37 1.98 5.69 2.56
N MET A 38 1.74 6.37 1.44
CA MET A 38 0.73 5.98 0.46
C MET A 38 1.00 4.59 -0.13
N LEU A 39 2.27 4.28 -0.42
CA LEU A 39 2.70 2.97 -0.91
C LEU A 39 2.48 1.88 0.13
N ILE A 40 2.81 2.14 1.40
CA ILE A 40 2.58 1.20 2.52
C ILE A 40 1.08 0.92 2.66
N VAL A 41 0.24 1.95 2.72
CA VAL A 41 -1.21 1.80 2.92
C VAL A 41 -1.86 1.07 1.75
N ALA A 42 -1.50 1.41 0.51
CA ALA A 42 -1.95 0.68 -0.67
C ALA A 42 -1.53 -0.80 -0.61
N SER A 43 -0.32 -1.08 -0.13
CA SER A 43 0.18 -2.46 0.00
C SER A 43 -0.61 -3.27 1.04
N LEU A 44 -0.90 -2.67 2.20
CA LEU A 44 -1.65 -3.33 3.28
C LEU A 44 -3.09 -3.67 2.90
N HIS A 45 -3.75 -2.82 2.10
CA HIS A 45 -5.12 -3.04 1.68
C HIS A 45 -5.27 -3.90 0.42
N ARG A 46 -4.16 -4.35 -0.15
CA ARG A 46 -4.17 -5.15 -1.36
C ARG A 46 -4.60 -6.60 -1.05
N PRO A 47 -5.52 -7.19 -1.83
CA PRO A 47 -5.93 -8.56 -1.62
C PRO A 47 -4.81 -9.51 -2.01
N PHE A 48 -4.71 -10.59 -1.24
CA PHE A 48 -3.82 -11.71 -1.49
C PHE A 48 -4.06 -12.27 -2.91
N GLY A 49 -2.97 -12.50 -3.65
CA GLY A 49 -3.03 -13.12 -4.98
C GLY A 49 -2.95 -12.16 -6.18
N THR A 50 -2.86 -10.84 -5.96
CA THR A 50 -2.75 -9.81 -7.03
C THR A 50 -1.35 -9.70 -7.69
N GLY A 51 -0.48 -10.71 -7.51
CA GLY A 51 0.77 -10.89 -8.24
C GLY A 51 1.93 -9.94 -7.94
N LYS A 52 1.68 -8.64 -7.69
CA LYS A 52 2.76 -7.69 -7.37
C LYS A 52 3.21 -7.85 -5.91
N ARG A 53 4.22 -8.68 -5.68
CA ARG A 53 4.96 -8.71 -4.41
C ARG A 53 5.74 -7.39 -4.32
N PHE A 54 5.47 -6.58 -3.32
CA PHE A 54 6.40 -5.53 -2.93
C PHE A 54 7.63 -6.25 -2.37
N LEU A 55 8.70 -6.30 -3.17
CA LEU A 55 9.98 -6.80 -2.71
C LEU A 55 10.60 -5.68 -1.89
N LEU A 56 10.32 -5.67 -0.58
CA LEU A 56 11.17 -4.93 0.36
C LEU A 56 12.56 -5.56 0.25
N ARG A 57 13.45 -4.91 -0.49
CA ARG A 57 14.82 -5.39 -0.61
C ARG A 57 15.56 -4.87 0.62
N PRO A 58 16.07 -5.76 1.50
CA PRO A 58 16.86 -5.32 2.64
C PRO A 58 18.15 -4.71 2.09
N LEU A 59 18.42 -3.46 2.49
CA LEU A 59 19.72 -2.85 2.27
C LEU A 59 20.74 -3.44 3.25
N PRO A 60 22.03 -3.49 2.88
CA PRO A 60 23.11 -3.94 3.77
C PRO A 60 23.27 -3.13 5.06
N GLY A 61 22.53 -2.03 5.25
CA GLY A 61 22.51 -1.20 6.45
C GLY A 61 21.26 -1.32 7.32
N GLY A 62 20.40 -2.31 7.09
CA GLY A 62 19.17 -2.52 7.87
C GLY A 62 17.97 -1.67 7.45
N GLY A 63 18.13 -0.80 6.45
CA GLY A 63 17.01 -0.13 5.78
C GLY A 63 16.31 -1.04 4.77
N PHE A 64 15.09 -0.70 4.38
CA PHE A 64 14.40 -1.34 3.28
C PHE A 64 14.21 -0.32 2.16
N VAL A 65 14.44 -0.73 0.91
CA VAL A 65 14.18 0.09 -0.26
C VAL A 65 13.17 -0.57 -1.18
N PHE A 66 12.44 0.28 -1.90
CA PHE A 66 11.57 -0.08 -3.01
C PHE A 66 12.38 -0.44 -4.26
#